data_AF-A0A4S2MXE5-F1
#
_entry.id   AF-A0A4S2MXE5-F1
#
_cell.length_a   1.000
_cell.length_b   1.000
_cell.length_c   1.000
_cell.angle_alpha   90.00
_cell.angle_beta   90.00
_cell.angle_gamma   90.00
#
_symmetry.space_group_name_H-M   'P 1'
#
loop_
_entity.id
_entity.type
_entity.pdbx_description
1 polymer ?
#
loop_
_entity_poly.entity_id
_entity_poly.type
_entity_poly.pdbx_seq_one_letter_code
_entity_poly.pdbx_strand_id
1 'polypeptide(L)'
;MFAAARNTLTRAPTVIVHRRAMATQATPSQIKGHARWIKGMASEVLGSVFSPSLRSSGKAAKASGIEEMRAAKEIADRRVESRLKKAKFPTALGVEGQGENLAGWALGCQGMKQRGERKLQVASEKMGPGIGPGGPGNRY
;
A
#
# COMPACT_ATOMS: atom_id res chain seq x y z
N MET A 1 51.82 -29.88 -43.60
CA MET A 1 51.98 -28.44 -43.31
C MET A 1 50.81 -28.01 -42.43
N PHE A 2 51.03 -27.89 -41.11
CA PHE A 2 50.01 -27.44 -40.15
C PHE A 2 50.27 -25.97 -39.80
N ALA A 3 49.34 -25.07 -40.13
CA ALA A 3 49.38 -23.68 -39.70
C ALA A 3 48.63 -23.54 -38.37
N ALA A 4 49.35 -23.19 -37.30
CA ALA A 4 48.78 -22.90 -35.99
C ALA A 4 48.38 -21.42 -35.91
N ALA A 5 47.08 -21.14 -35.91
CA ALA A 5 46.56 -19.81 -35.61
C ALA A 5 46.45 -19.64 -34.08
N ARG A 6 47.27 -18.73 -33.55
CA ARG A 6 47.27 -18.30 -32.14
C ARG A 6 46.03 -17.43 -31.89
N ASN A 7 45.12 -17.90 -31.05
CA ASN A 7 43.95 -17.12 -30.63
C ASN A 7 44.34 -16.28 -29.41
N THR A 8 44.69 -15.01 -29.64
CA THR A 8 44.94 -14.03 -28.58
C THR A 8 43.61 -13.58 -27.97
N LEU A 9 43.25 -14.16 -26.83
CA LEU A 9 42.13 -13.70 -26.01
C LEU A 9 42.52 -12.37 -25.33
N THR A 10 42.24 -11.25 -25.98
CA THR A 10 42.23 -9.93 -25.31
C THR A 10 40.98 -9.83 -24.45
N ARG A 11 41.14 -10.17 -23.16
CA ARG A 11 40.08 -10.04 -22.15
C ARG A 11 39.97 -8.56 -21.77
N ALA A 12 38.98 -7.86 -22.33
CA ALA A 12 38.63 -6.50 -21.96
C ALA A 12 38.31 -6.43 -20.44
N PRO A 13 38.71 -5.36 -19.72
CA PRO A 13 38.32 -5.20 -18.33
C PRO A 13 36.82 -4.92 -18.26
N THR A 14 36.07 -5.85 -17.67
CA THR A 14 34.70 -5.61 -17.23
C THR A 14 34.74 -4.51 -16.18
N VAL A 15 34.48 -3.26 -16.59
CA VAL A 15 34.18 -2.18 -15.67
C VAL A 15 32.82 -2.50 -15.07
N ILE A 16 32.83 -3.18 -13.92
CA ILE A 16 31.66 -3.30 -13.06
C ILE A 16 31.39 -1.88 -12.55
N VAL A 17 30.56 -1.15 -13.29
CA VAL A 17 29.96 0.08 -12.80
C VAL A 17 29.03 -0.36 -11.67
N HIS A 18 29.54 -0.36 -10.44
CA HIS A 18 28.71 -0.29 -9.26
C HIS A 18 27.94 1.03 -9.32
N ARG A 19 26.82 1.03 -10.05
CA ARG A 19 25.79 2.06 -9.93
C ARG A 19 25.28 1.95 -8.51
N ARG A 20 25.89 2.72 -7.63
CA ARG A 20 25.38 3.06 -6.30
C ARG A 20 24.13 3.90 -6.50
N ALA A 21 23.03 3.27 -6.90
CA ALA A 21 21.71 3.83 -6.73
C ALA A 21 21.27 3.47 -5.31
N MET A 22 21.78 4.21 -4.32
CA MET A 22 21.04 4.42 -3.09
C MET A 22 19.82 5.28 -3.44
N ALA A 23 18.85 4.68 -4.14
CA ALA A 23 17.48 5.06 -3.88
C ALA A 23 17.24 4.56 -2.46
N THR A 24 17.25 5.46 -1.49
CA THR A 24 16.56 5.21 -0.24
C THR A 24 15.19 4.68 -0.65
N GLN A 25 14.92 3.39 -0.41
CA GLN A 25 13.59 2.84 -0.56
C GLN A 25 12.76 3.54 0.51
N ALA A 26 12.35 4.78 0.22
CA ALA A 26 11.48 5.54 1.08
C ALA A 26 10.23 4.68 1.22
N THR A 27 9.98 4.20 2.43
CA THR A 27 8.81 3.41 2.72
C THR A 27 7.58 4.23 2.29
N PRO A 28 6.74 3.70 1.39
CA PRO A 28 5.58 4.45 0.91
C PRO A 28 4.76 4.96 2.08
N SER A 29 4.43 6.25 2.06
CA SER A 29 3.72 6.92 3.15
C SER A 29 2.50 7.66 2.63
N GLN A 30 1.37 7.50 3.33
CA GLN A 30 0.15 8.25 3.04
C GLN A 30 0.38 9.76 3.16
N ILE A 31 1.04 10.20 4.23
CA ILE A 31 1.28 11.63 4.50
C ILE A 31 2.15 12.25 3.41
N LYS A 32 3.24 11.55 3.03
CA LYS A 32 4.17 12.01 2.01
C LYS A 32 3.52 12.04 0.63
N GLY A 33 2.73 11.02 0.29
CA GLY A 33 1.93 10.99 -0.93
C GLY A 33 0.90 12.12 -0.99
N HIS A 34 0.23 12.44 0.13
CA HIS A 34 -0.73 13.54 0.22
C HIS A 34 -0.06 14.91 0.04
N ALA A 35 1.09 15.14 0.69
CA ALA A 35 1.87 16.36 0.51
C ALA A 35 2.31 16.57 -0.96
N ARG A 36 2.76 15.49 -1.63
CA ARG A 36 3.08 15.55 -3.07
C ARG A 36 1.86 15.85 -3.94
N TRP A 37 0.72 15.25 -3.61
CA TRP A 37 -0.52 15.49 -4.34
C TRP A 37 -1.00 16.93 -4.20
N ILE A 38 -0.99 17.50 -2.99
CA ILE A 38 -1.32 18.92 -2.74
C ILE A 38 -0.36 19.84 -3.49
N LYS A 39 0.95 19.55 -3.45
CA LYS A 39 1.95 20.30 -4.22
C LYS A 39 1.65 20.25 -5.72
N GLY A 40 1.30 19.06 -6.24
CA GLY A 40 0.91 18.89 -7.64
C GLY A 40 -0.37 19.63 -8.00
N MET A 41 -1.35 19.70 -7.10
CA MET A 41 -2.54 20.54 -7.24
C MET A 41 -2.18 22.02 -7.39
N ALA A 42 -1.37 22.54 -6.47
CA ALA A 42 -0.95 23.93 -6.51
C ALA A 42 -0.21 24.24 -7.83
N SER A 43 0.72 23.37 -8.25
CA SER A 43 1.46 23.53 -9.51
C SER A 43 0.57 23.42 -10.75
N GLU A 44 -0.45 22.55 -10.73
CA GLU A 44 -1.39 22.45 -11.87
C GLU A 44 -2.28 23.70 -11.99
N VAL A 45 -2.78 24.23 -10.87
CA VAL A 45 -3.58 25.45 -10.85
C VAL A 45 -2.75 26.65 -11.31
N LEU A 46 -1.56 26.85 -10.72
CA LEU A 46 -0.65 27.91 -11.15
C LEU A 46 -0.23 27.74 -12.61
N GLY A 47 0.07 26.52 -13.05
CA GLY A 47 0.42 26.25 -14.44
C GLY A 47 -0.71 26.49 -15.44
N SER A 48 -1.97 26.37 -15.01
CA SER A 48 -3.11 26.66 -15.89
C SER A 48 -3.25 28.14 -16.23
N VAL A 49 -2.68 29.03 -15.39
CA VAL A 49 -2.70 30.49 -15.58
C VAL A 49 -1.36 31.00 -16.13
N PHE A 50 -0.24 30.46 -15.63
CA PHE A 50 1.08 31.05 -15.85
C PHE A 50 2.02 30.23 -16.74
N SER A 51 1.89 28.90 -16.82
CA SER A 51 2.81 28.08 -17.63
C SER A 51 2.36 26.63 -17.87
N PRO A 52 2.35 26.17 -19.13
CA PRO A 52 2.12 24.77 -19.47
C PRO A 52 3.11 23.78 -18.81
N SER A 53 4.37 24.18 -18.58
CA SER A 53 5.38 23.32 -17.96
C SER A 53 5.14 23.11 -16.46
N LEU A 54 4.62 24.13 -15.77
CA LEU A 54 4.15 23.99 -14.39
C LEU A 54 2.92 23.10 -14.31
N ARG A 55 2.04 23.20 -15.31
CA ARG A 55 0.83 22.38 -15.39
C ARG A 55 1.17 20.89 -15.55
N SER A 56 2.09 20.56 -16.47
CA SER A 56 2.53 19.18 -16.68
C SER A 56 3.28 18.62 -15.47
N SER A 57 4.14 19.42 -14.84
CA SER A 57 4.82 19.08 -13.59
C SER A 57 3.82 18.83 -12.45
N GLY A 58 2.77 19.65 -12.34
CA GLY A 58 1.69 19.46 -11.37
C GLY A 58 0.94 18.14 -11.56
N LYS A 59 0.59 17.79 -12.81
CA LYS A 59 -0.04 16.49 -13.14
C LYS A 59 0.86 15.31 -12.77
N ALA A 60 2.15 15.38 -13.09
CA ALA A 60 3.11 14.32 -12.74
C ALA A 60 3.25 14.16 -11.22
N ALA A 61 3.33 15.26 -10.47
CA ALA A 61 3.42 15.24 -9.01
C ALA A 61 2.15 14.65 -8.36
N LYS A 62 0.95 14.95 -8.89
CA LYS A 62 -0.30 14.31 -8.45
C LYS A 62 -0.28 12.81 -8.69
N ALA A 63 0.08 12.37 -9.89
CA ALA A 63 0.12 10.96 -10.25
C ALA A 63 1.08 10.19 -9.33
N SER A 64 2.30 10.70 -9.14
CA SER A 64 3.28 10.11 -8.22
C SER A 64 2.80 10.09 -6.76
N GLY A 65 2.10 11.14 -6.30
CA GLY A 65 1.49 11.16 -4.98
C GLY A 65 0.41 10.09 -4.79
N ILE A 66 -0.44 9.89 -5.80
CA ILE A 66 -1.47 8.82 -5.81
C ILE A 66 -0.83 7.44 -5.78
N GLU A 67 0.22 7.22 -6.58
CA GLU A 67 0.96 5.95 -6.58
C GLU A 67 1.58 5.66 -5.21
N GLU A 68 2.20 6.65 -4.57
CA GLU A 68 2.76 6.48 -3.22
C GLU A 68 1.69 6.16 -2.18
N MET A 69 0.54 6.83 -2.23
CA MET A 69 -0.60 6.54 -1.35
C MET A 69 -1.18 5.14 -1.61
N ARG A 70 -1.25 4.68 -2.87
CA ARG A 70 -1.69 3.31 -3.19
C ARG A 70 -0.72 2.27 -2.65
N ALA A 71 0.58 2.45 -2.87
CA ALA A 71 1.60 1.55 -2.34
C ALA A 71 1.59 1.52 -0.80
N ALA A 72 1.40 2.67 -0.14
CA ALA A 72 1.26 2.73 1.31
C ALA A 72 0.01 1.99 1.80
N LYS A 73 -1.11 2.12 1.08
CA LYS A 73 -2.35 1.41 1.37
C LYS A 73 -2.16 -0.10 1.25
N GLU A 74 -1.53 -0.59 0.20
CA GLU A 74 -1.28 -2.03 0.04
C GLU A 74 -0.43 -2.61 1.18
N ILE A 75 0.61 -1.90 1.61
CA ILE A 75 1.44 -2.33 2.74
C ILE A 75 0.61 -2.39 4.03
N ALA A 76 -0.23 -1.38 4.26
CA ALA A 76 -1.12 -1.35 5.41
C ALA A 76 -2.13 -2.52 5.36
N ASP A 77 -2.74 -2.79 4.21
CA ASP A 77 -3.72 -3.86 4.05
C ASP A 77 -3.07 -5.24 4.23
N ARG A 78 -1.87 -5.48 3.67
CA ARG A 78 -1.07 -6.71 3.94
C ARG A 78 -0.77 -6.89 5.43
N ARG A 79 -0.45 -5.79 6.13
CA ARG A 79 -0.21 -5.83 7.58
C ARG A 79 -1.48 -6.22 8.33
N VAL A 80 -2.63 -5.69 7.93
CA VAL A 80 -3.93 -6.07 8.51
C VAL A 80 -4.22 -7.55 8.26
N GLU A 81 -4.09 -8.05 7.03
CA GLU A 81 -4.26 -9.48 6.72
C GLU A 81 -3.36 -10.38 7.59
N SER A 82 -2.11 -9.99 7.80
CA SER A 82 -1.19 -10.75 8.65
C SER A 82 -1.63 -10.76 10.12
N ARG A 83 -2.22 -9.67 10.63
CA ARG A 83 -2.80 -9.59 11.97
C ARG A 83 -4.07 -10.43 12.07
N LEU A 84 -4.94 -10.39 11.06
CA LEU A 84 -6.17 -11.19 11.01
C LEU A 84 -5.86 -12.68 11.14
N LYS A 85 -4.86 -13.17 10.38
CA LYS A 85 -4.42 -14.58 10.46
C LYS A 85 -3.93 -14.95 11.87
N LYS A 86 -3.12 -14.08 12.48
CA LYS A 86 -2.53 -14.29 13.82
C LYS A 86 -3.46 -14.00 15.00
N ALA A 87 -4.64 -13.42 14.76
CA ALA A 87 -5.56 -13.05 15.83
C ALA A 87 -6.03 -14.30 16.60
N LYS A 88 -5.72 -14.35 17.90
CA LYS A 88 -6.11 -15.44 18.81
C LYS A 88 -7.45 -15.17 19.51
N PHE A 89 -7.87 -13.90 19.57
CA PHE A 89 -9.06 -13.45 20.30
C PHE A 89 -10.11 -12.91 19.32
N PRO A 90 -11.07 -13.74 18.89
CA PRO A 90 -12.04 -13.33 17.87
C PRO A 90 -12.99 -12.24 18.38
N THR A 91 -13.34 -12.22 19.67
CA THR A 91 -14.19 -11.18 20.27
C THR A 91 -13.56 -9.79 20.18
N ALA A 92 -12.27 -9.66 20.53
CA ALA A 92 -11.54 -8.39 20.43
C ALA A 92 -11.43 -7.93 18.97
N LEU A 93 -11.20 -8.88 18.05
CA LEU A 93 -11.17 -8.60 16.61
C LEU A 93 -12.52 -8.11 16.08
N GLY A 94 -13.61 -8.69 16.57
CA GLY A 94 -14.97 -8.28 16.24
C GLY A 94 -15.28 -6.85 16.70
N VAL A 95 -14.94 -6.50 17.94
CA VAL A 95 -15.12 -5.14 18.48
C VAL A 95 -14.29 -4.12 17.70
N GLU A 96 -13.03 -4.43 17.39
CA GLU A 96 -12.18 -3.57 16.55
C GLU A 96 -12.79 -3.40 15.14
N GLY A 97 -13.35 -4.47 14.57
CA GLY A 97 -14.05 -4.44 13.29
C GLY A 97 -15.31 -3.57 13.29
N GLN A 98 -16.13 -3.66 14.35
CA GLN A 98 -17.30 -2.79 14.52
C GLN A 98 -16.89 -1.32 14.62
N GLY A 99 -15.86 -1.03 15.43
CA GLY A 99 -15.35 0.32 15.58
C GLY A 99 -14.84 0.92 14.26
N GLU A 100 -14.07 0.16 13.49
CA GLU A 100 -13.60 0.59 12.17
C GLU A 100 -14.73 0.78 11.17
N ASN A 101 -15.75 -0.10 11.17
CA ASN A 101 -16.88 0.04 10.26
C ASN A 101 -17.73 1.27 10.59
N LEU A 102 -18.02 1.48 11.88
CA LEU A 102 -18.78 2.64 12.34
C LEU A 102 -18.03 3.94 12.05
N ALA A 103 -16.73 4.00 12.35
CA ALA A 103 -15.90 5.15 12.01
C ALA A 103 -15.81 5.36 10.50
N GLY A 104 -15.72 4.27 9.72
CA GLY A 104 -15.78 4.33 8.26
C GLY A 104 -17.10 4.89 7.73
N TRP A 105 -18.23 4.57 8.37
CA TRP A 105 -19.53 5.15 8.07
C TRP A 105 -19.62 6.62 8.44
N ALA A 106 -19.25 6.97 9.66
CA ALA A 106 -19.31 8.35 10.16
C ALA A 106 -18.39 9.29 9.37
N LEU A 107 -17.19 8.85 9.00
CA LEU A 107 -16.20 9.66 8.30
C LEU A 107 -16.26 9.49 6.77
N GLY A 108 -17.15 8.66 6.23
CA GLY A 108 -17.23 8.37 4.79
C GLY A 108 -16.01 7.63 4.21
N CYS A 109 -15.19 6.98 5.05
CA CYS A 109 -13.98 6.27 4.63
C CYS A 109 -14.29 4.83 4.21
N GLN A 110 -14.51 4.60 2.90
CA GLN A 110 -14.78 3.29 2.30
C GLN A 110 -13.76 2.22 2.73
N GLY A 111 -12.47 2.58 2.81
CA GLY A 111 -11.41 1.66 3.19
C GLY A 111 -11.50 1.17 4.64
N MET A 112 -12.02 2.00 5.56
CA MET A 112 -12.26 1.61 6.94
C MET A 112 -13.49 0.71 7.06
N LYS A 113 -14.56 0.98 6.30
CA LYS A 113 -15.74 0.12 6.22
C LYS A 113 -15.36 -1.31 5.83
N GLN A 114 -14.68 -1.45 4.68
CA GLN A 114 -14.26 -2.76 4.15
C GLN A 114 -13.32 -3.49 5.12
N ARG A 115 -12.42 -2.77 5.79
CA ARG A 115 -11.52 -3.36 6.77
C ARG A 115 -12.25 -3.84 8.02
N GLY A 116 -13.21 -3.04 8.51
CA GLY A 116 -14.07 -3.40 9.63
C GLY A 116 -14.92 -4.63 9.33
N GLU A 117 -15.54 -4.67 8.14
CA GLU A 117 -16.30 -5.83 7.64
C GLU A 117 -15.42 -7.09 7.54
N ARG A 118 -14.20 -6.98 7.01
CA ARG A 118 -13.26 -8.10 6.93
C ARG A 118 -12.89 -8.63 8.31
N LYS A 119 -12.68 -7.75 9.30
CA LYS A 119 -12.41 -8.15 10.70
C LYS A 119 -13.61 -8.86 11.33
N LEU A 120 -14.83 -8.39 11.06
CA LEU A 120 -16.07 -9.02 11.50
C LEU A 120 -16.26 -10.41 10.90
N GLN A 121 -15.99 -10.58 9.60
CA GLN A 121 -16.05 -11.87 8.93
C GLN A 121 -15.05 -12.86 9.55
N VAL A 122 -13.77 -12.48 9.67
CA VAL A 122 -12.74 -13.34 10.26
C VAL A 122 -13.04 -13.65 11.74
N ALA A 123 -13.59 -12.70 12.50
CA ALA A 123 -14.03 -12.95 13.87
C ALA A 123 -15.16 -13.99 13.91
N SER A 124 -16.14 -13.87 13.02
CA SER A 124 -17.28 -14.80 12.92
C SER A 124 -16.84 -16.20 12.50
N GLU A 125 -15.95 -16.31 11.50
CA GLU A 125 -15.34 -17.58 11.07
C GLU A 125 -14.60 -18.27 12.22
N LYS A 126 -13.87 -17.50 13.04
CA LYS A 126 -13.10 -18.03 14.18
C LYS A 126 -13.96 -18.36 15.41
N MET A 127 -15.16 -17.81 15.53
CA MET A 127 -16.12 -18.17 16.59
C MET A 127 -16.96 -19.41 16.25
N GLY A 128 -16.97 -19.84 14.98
CA GLY A 128 -17.73 -20.99 14.51
C GLY A 128 -19.25 -20.71 14.38
N PRO A 129 -19.99 -21.56 13.64
CA PRO A 129 -21.44 -21.45 13.53
C PRO A 129 -22.09 -21.81 14.88
N GLY A 130 -22.38 -20.81 15.71
CA GLY A 130 -23.07 -21.02 16.99
C GLY A 130 -22.92 -19.91 18.03
N ILE A 131 -21.91 -19.04 17.90
CA ILE A 131 -21.67 -17.95 18.87
C ILE A 131 -21.63 -16.60 18.15
N GLY A 132 -22.74 -16.26 17.50
CA GLY A 132 -23.01 -14.89 17.06
C GLY A 132 -23.74 -14.12 18.16
N PRO A 133 -23.56 -12.79 18.29
CA PRO A 133 -24.35 -11.95 19.18
C PRO A 133 -25.80 -11.89 18.66
N GLY A 134 -26.59 -12.92 18.97
CA GLY A 134 -27.93 -13.14 18.45
C GLY A 134 -28.34 -14.60 18.20
N GLY A 135 -27.49 -15.59 18.51
CA GLY A 135 -27.87 -17.02 18.40
C GLY A 135 -28.79 -17.47 19.55
N PRO A 136 -29.83 -18.28 19.29
CA PRO A 136 -30.83 -18.65 20.29
C PRO A 136 -30.21 -19.49 21.40
N GLY A 137 -30.72 -19.26 22.61
CA GLY A 137 -30.19 -19.76 23.88
C GLY A 137 -29.90 -21.26 23.93
N ASN A 138 -28.83 -21.56 24.64
CA ASN A 138 -28.51 -22.91 25.09
C ASN A 138 -29.56 -23.32 26.14
N ARG A 139 -30.62 -24.02 25.71
CA ARG A 139 -31.27 -25.03 26.54
C ARG A 139 -30.39 -26.26 26.42
N TYR A 140 -29.72 -26.64 27.50
CA TYR A 140 -29.61 -27.99 28.08
C TYR A 140 -28.70 -27.87 29.31
#